data_AF-A0A6G5AHF7-F1
#
_entry.id   AF-A0A6G5AHF7-F1
#
_cell.length_a   1.000
_cell.length_b   1.000
_cell.length_c   1.000
_cell.angle_alpha   90.00
_cell.angle_beta   90.00
_cell.angle_gamma   90.00
#
_symmetry.space_group_name_H-M   'P 1'
#
loop_
_entity.id
_entity.type
_entity.pdbx_description
1 polymer ?
#
loop_
_entity_poly.entity_id
_entity_poly.type
_entity_poly.pdbx_seq_one_letter_code
_entity_poly.pdbx_strand_id
1 'polypeptide(L)'
;AGPDTASILKQLREIAADIKDIKENRLVEIEKKVDALSNLEEKVTSCQDRLTHMNQVVLMLERKIGNLENRSRKPNLVIFGLPEPEGENDGSLETAVNKGIFKDLLELELVAIERIHRLGRPSLNMK
;
A
#
# COMPACT_ATOMS: atom_id res chain seq x y z
N ALA A 1 -50.06 -31.66 -54.72
CA ALA A 1 -50.81 -30.43 -54.41
C ALA A 1 -49.86 -29.47 -53.73
N GLY A 2 -49.66 -28.28 -54.29
CA GLY A 2 -48.81 -27.26 -53.66
C GLY A 2 -49.45 -26.73 -52.37
N PRO A 3 -48.68 -26.07 -51.50
CA PRO A 3 -49.23 -25.43 -50.31
C PRO A 3 -50.31 -24.41 -50.71
N ASP A 4 -51.43 -24.44 -50.00
CA ASP A 4 -52.55 -23.51 -50.20
C ASP A 4 -52.10 -22.07 -49.91
N THR A 5 -52.50 -21.14 -50.77
CA THR A 5 -52.12 -19.73 -50.74
C THR A 5 -52.46 -19.08 -49.39
N ALA A 6 -53.54 -19.50 -48.74
CA ALA A 6 -53.93 -19.03 -47.41
C ALA A 6 -52.94 -19.44 -46.31
N SER A 7 -52.37 -20.66 -46.41
CA SER A 7 -51.35 -21.15 -45.48
C SER A 7 -50.06 -20.36 -45.60
N ILE A 8 -49.63 -20.06 -46.84
CA ILE A 8 -48.45 -19.23 -47.11
C ILE A 8 -48.64 -17.82 -46.55
N LEU A 9 -49.81 -17.20 -46.75
CA LEU A 9 -50.12 -15.86 -46.23
C LEU A 9 -50.13 -15.81 -44.70
N LYS A 10 -50.58 -16.88 -44.03
CA LYS A 10 -50.53 -16.97 -42.57
C LYS A 10 -49.09 -17.01 -42.06
N GLN A 11 -48.25 -17.87 -42.64
CA GLN A 11 -46.84 -17.98 -42.27
C GLN A 11 -46.08 -16.66 -42.49
N LEU A 12 -46.36 -15.96 -43.60
CA LEU A 12 -45.76 -14.64 -43.86
C LEU A 12 -46.13 -13.59 -42.80
N ARG A 13 -47.35 -13.65 -42.25
CA ARG A 13 -47.76 -12.74 -41.15
C ARG A 13 -47.05 -13.06 -39.84
N GLU A 14 -46.88 -14.34 -39.53
CA GLU A 14 -46.15 -14.78 -38.33
C GLU A 14 -44.68 -14.36 -38.42
N ILE A 15 -44.02 -14.61 -39.57
CA ILE A 15 -42.65 -14.16 -39.83
C ILE A 15 -42.54 -12.63 -39.72
N ALA A 16 -43.50 -11.87 -40.26
CA ALA A 16 -43.48 -10.42 -40.14
C ALA A 16 -43.62 -9.94 -38.69
N ALA A 17 -44.43 -10.63 -37.88
CA ALA A 17 -44.56 -10.34 -36.45
C ALA A 17 -43.26 -10.64 -35.69
N ASP A 18 -42.62 -11.79 -35.97
CA ASP A 18 -41.35 -12.17 -35.36
C ASP A 18 -40.22 -11.21 -35.74
N ILE A 19 -40.14 -10.81 -37.01
CA ILE A 19 -39.17 -9.81 -37.48
C ILE A 19 -39.38 -8.48 -36.76
N LYS A 20 -40.64 -8.08 -36.54
CA LYS A 20 -40.97 -6.86 -35.81
C LYS A 20 -40.52 -6.95 -34.36
N ASP A 21 -40.82 -8.05 -33.66
CA ASP A 21 -40.39 -8.27 -32.27
C ASP A 21 -38.86 -8.27 -32.12
N ILE A 22 -38.16 -8.97 -33.03
CA ILE A 22 -36.70 -9.01 -33.04
C ILE A 22 -36.12 -7.60 -33.20
N LYS A 23 -36.65 -6.82 -34.15
CA LYS A 23 -36.13 -5.49 -34.47
C LYS A 23 -36.45 -4.47 -33.38
N GLU A 24 -37.68 -4.46 -32.89
CA GLU A 24 -38.16 -3.40 -31.99
C GLU A 24 -37.84 -3.67 -30.52
N ASN A 25 -37.79 -4.94 -30.10
CA ASN A 25 -37.57 -5.29 -28.70
C ASN A 25 -36.15 -5.83 -28.47
N ARG A 26 -35.83 -6.96 -29.11
CA ARG A 26 -34.59 -7.68 -28.80
C ARG A 26 -33.34 -6.93 -29.23
N LEU A 27 -33.34 -6.34 -30.43
CA LEU A 27 -32.19 -5.59 -30.93
C LEU A 27 -31.92 -4.35 -30.07
N VAL A 28 -32.97 -3.60 -29.74
CA VAL A 28 -32.89 -2.39 -28.91
C VAL A 28 -32.39 -2.72 -27.49
N GLU A 29 -32.83 -3.82 -26.90
CA GLU A 29 -32.31 -4.26 -25.60
C GLU A 29 -30.83 -4.66 -25.66
N ILE A 30 -30.39 -5.30 -26.75
CA ILE A 30 -28.99 -5.67 -26.95
C ILE A 30 -28.15 -4.40 -27.09
N GLU A 31 -28.56 -3.44 -27.92
CA GLU A 31 -27.87 -2.15 -28.08
C GLU A 31 -27.69 -1.45 -26.73
N LYS A 32 -28.75 -1.36 -25.91
CA LYS A 32 -28.67 -0.79 -24.56
C LYS A 32 -27.67 -1.52 -23.65
N LYS A 33 -27.62 -2.85 -23.73
CA LYS A 33 -26.67 -3.65 -22.94
C LYS A 33 -25.23 -3.45 -23.44
N VAL A 34 -25.02 -3.32 -24.74
CA VAL A 34 -23.71 -3.02 -25.33
C VAL A 34 -23.23 -1.64 -24.87
N ASP A 35 -24.09 -0.63 -24.91
CA ASP A 35 -23.75 0.71 -24.40
C ASP A 35 -23.41 0.68 -22.90
N ALA A 36 -24.17 -0.09 -22.11
CA ALA A 36 -23.90 -0.25 -20.69
C ALA A 36 -22.54 -0.94 -20.43
N LEU A 37 -22.17 -1.92 -21.26
CA LEU A 37 -20.87 -2.60 -21.18
C LEU A 37 -19.71 -1.65 -21.54
N SER A 38 -19.87 -0.84 -22.59
CA SER A 38 -18.87 0.16 -22.97
C SER A 38 -18.65 1.17 -21.83
N ASN A 39 -19.73 1.66 -21.21
CA ASN A 39 -19.64 2.55 -20.05
C ASN A 39 -18.97 1.89 -18.83
N LEU A 40 -19.19 0.58 -18.64
CA LEU A 40 -18.57 -0.16 -17.55
C LEU A 40 -17.07 -0.34 -17.79
N GLU A 41 -16.66 -0.62 -19.02
CA GLU A 41 -15.25 -0.70 -19.42
C GLU A 41 -14.50 0.59 -19.10
N GLU A 42 -15.06 1.75 -19.46
CA GLU A 42 -14.47 3.06 -19.12
C GLU A 42 -14.29 3.25 -17.61
N LYS A 43 -15.31 2.89 -16.81
CA LYS A 43 -15.25 2.97 -15.35
C LYS A 43 -14.18 2.03 -14.76
N VAL A 44 -14.05 0.83 -15.31
CA VAL A 44 -13.03 -0.14 -14.89
C VAL A 44 -11.63 0.39 -15.20
N THR A 45 -11.42 0.92 -16.41
CA THR A 45 -10.14 1.55 -16.78
C THR A 45 -9.79 2.72 -15.86
N SER A 46 -10.75 3.62 -15.62
CA SER A 46 -10.54 4.75 -14.70
C SER A 46 -10.22 4.28 -13.27
N CYS A 47 -10.86 3.21 -12.79
CA CYS A 47 -10.55 2.61 -11.50
C CYS A 47 -9.12 2.05 -11.46
N GLN A 48 -8.70 1.36 -12.52
CA GLN A 48 -7.36 0.79 -12.64
C GLN A 48 -6.27 1.87 -12.62
N ASP A 49 -6.50 3.00 -13.30
CA ASP A 49 -5.58 4.13 -13.30
C ASP A 49 -5.44 4.74 -11.90
N ARG A 50 -6.56 4.91 -11.20
CA ARG A 50 -6.59 5.41 -9.82
C ARG A 50 -5.85 4.49 -8.86
N LEU A 51 -6.05 3.17 -8.98
CA LEU A 51 -5.34 2.18 -8.18
C LEU A 51 -3.83 2.22 -8.44
N THR A 52 -3.43 2.33 -9.70
CA THR A 52 -2.02 2.45 -10.09
C THR A 52 -1.39 3.70 -9.48
N HIS A 53 -2.08 4.84 -9.55
CA HIS A 53 -1.61 6.08 -8.94
C HIS A 53 -1.52 5.98 -7.41
N MET A 54 -2.52 5.40 -6.74
CA MET A 54 -2.48 5.18 -5.30
C MET A 54 -1.29 4.31 -4.89
N ASN A 55 -1.02 3.22 -5.61
CA ASN A 55 0.14 2.37 -5.33
C ASN A 55 1.47 3.14 -5.47
N GLN A 56 1.61 4.00 -6.47
CA GLN A 56 2.80 4.83 -6.63
C GLN A 56 2.98 5.81 -5.47
N VAL A 57 1.88 6.42 -4.98
CA VAL A 57 1.91 7.32 -3.83
C VAL A 57 2.31 6.56 -2.57
N VAL A 58 1.78 5.35 -2.34
CA VAL A 58 2.16 4.51 -1.20
C VAL A 58 3.67 4.23 -1.22
N LEU A 59 4.22 3.77 -2.34
CA LEU A 59 5.66 3.50 -2.48
C LEU A 59 6.54 4.74 -2.30
N MET A 60 6.04 5.92 -2.68
CA MET A 60 6.73 7.19 -2.44
C MET A 60 6.75 7.52 -0.93
N LEU A 61 5.61 7.36 -0.26
CA LEU A 61 5.47 7.64 1.16
C LEU A 61 6.32 6.69 2.00
N GLU A 62 6.35 5.40 1.69
CA GLU A 62 7.23 4.42 2.35
C GLU A 62 8.70 4.82 2.27
N ARG A 63 9.17 5.21 1.08
CA ARG A 63 10.55 5.72 0.91
C ARG A 63 10.80 6.98 1.72
N LYS A 64 9.83 7.89 1.77
CA LYS A 64 9.95 9.13 2.56
C LYS A 64 10.03 8.84 4.05
N ILE A 65 9.20 7.91 4.56
CA ILE A 65 9.24 7.46 5.95
C ILE A 65 10.60 6.86 6.27
N GLY A 66 11.10 5.90 5.47
CA GLY A 66 12.41 5.30 5.69
C GLY A 66 13.55 6.33 5.71
N ASN A 67 13.51 7.31 4.81
CA ASN A 67 14.49 8.41 4.80
C ASN A 67 14.39 9.30 6.06
N LEU A 68 13.19 9.59 6.54
CA LEU A 68 12.98 10.38 7.76
C LEU A 68 13.45 9.62 8.99
N GLU A 69 13.13 8.33 9.10
CA GLU A 69 13.59 7.48 10.20
C GLU A 69 15.12 7.39 10.23
N ASN A 70 15.76 7.14 9.08
CA ASN A 70 17.22 7.09 8.98
C ASN A 70 17.86 8.43 9.34
N ARG A 71 17.31 9.54 8.84
CA ARG A 71 17.81 10.89 9.17
C ARG A 71 17.64 11.20 10.65
N SER A 72 16.53 10.78 11.25
CA SER A 72 16.25 10.97 12.68
C SER A 72 17.15 10.12 13.57
N ARG A 73 17.56 8.93 13.12
CA ARG A 73 18.47 8.03 13.87
C ARG A 73 19.94 8.31 13.60
N LYS A 74 20.27 9.08 12.57
CA LYS A 74 21.65 9.43 12.19
C LYS A 74 22.52 9.99 13.35
N PRO A 75 22.02 10.85 14.25
CA PRO A 75 22.83 11.33 15.37
C PRO A 75 22.94 10.33 16.53
N ASN A 76 22.22 9.20 16.48
CA ASN A 76 22.21 8.23 17.57
C ASN A 76 23.35 7.22 17.39
N LEU A 77 24.09 6.96 18.47
CA LEU A 77 25.06 5.88 18.55
C LEU A 77 24.55 4.80 19.49
N VAL A 78 24.67 3.53 19.08
CA VAL A 78 24.38 2.37 19.94
C VAL A 78 25.69 1.71 20.34
N ILE A 79 25.90 1.56 21.64
CA ILE A 79 27.10 0.98 22.23
C ILE A 79 26.71 -0.37 22.85
N PHE A 80 27.38 -1.44 22.42
CA PHE A 80 27.17 -2.78 22.95
C PHE A 80 28.29 -3.16 23.92
N GLY A 81 27.98 -4.04 24.88
CA GLY A 81 28.97 -4.58 25.82
C GLY A 81 29.38 -3.61 26.93
N LEU A 82 28.67 -2.51 27.12
CA LEU A 82 28.89 -1.59 28.24
C LEU A 82 28.37 -2.22 29.55
N PRO A 83 29.20 -2.46 30.57
CA PRO A 83 28.77 -3.07 31.83
C PRO A 83 27.61 -2.32 32.49
N GLU A 84 26.70 -3.05 33.15
CA GLU A 84 25.51 -2.51 33.83
C GLU A 84 25.63 -2.72 35.36
N PRO A 85 26.26 -1.78 36.09
CA PRO A 85 26.42 -1.91 37.54
C PRO A 85 25.09 -1.73 38.29
N GLU A 86 24.95 -2.38 39.45
CA GLU A 86 23.78 -2.18 40.31
C GLU A 86 23.68 -0.71 40.78
N GLY A 87 22.47 -0.15 40.71
CA GLY A 87 22.24 1.25 41.09
C GLY A 87 22.72 2.28 40.07
N GLU A 88 22.98 1.87 38.81
CA GLU A 88 23.26 2.80 37.72
C GLU A 88 22.17 3.89 37.62
N ASN A 89 22.62 5.14 37.52
CA ASN A 89 21.81 6.30 37.21
C ASN A 89 22.36 7.02 35.97
N ASP A 90 21.59 7.97 35.44
CA ASP A 90 21.92 8.70 34.21
C ASP A 90 23.32 9.34 34.25
N GLY A 91 23.72 9.93 35.39
CA GLY A 91 25.05 10.56 35.53
C GLY A 91 26.20 9.55 35.53
N SER A 92 26.00 8.40 36.18
CA SER A 92 27.00 7.31 36.14
C SER A 92 27.13 6.68 34.74
N LEU A 93 26.01 6.55 34.01
CA LEU A 93 26.01 6.07 32.63
C LEU A 93 26.70 7.06 31.69
N GLU A 94 26.41 8.36 31.82
CA GLU A 94 27.05 9.41 31.04
C GLU A 94 28.56 9.45 31.29
N THR A 95 28.99 9.28 32.55
CA THR A 95 30.42 9.22 32.90
C THR A 95 31.10 8.01 32.28
N ALA A 96 30.47 6.83 32.36
CA ALA A 96 31.01 5.60 31.78
C ALA A 96 31.19 5.71 30.26
N VAL A 97 30.25 6.36 29.57
CA VAL A 97 30.34 6.55 28.11
C VAL A 97 31.30 7.69 27.75
N ASN A 98 31.11 8.89 28.27
CA ASN A 98 31.87 10.07 27.88
C ASN A 98 33.34 9.95 28.27
N LYS A 99 33.61 9.62 29.55
CA LYS A 99 34.97 9.46 30.02
C LYS A 99 35.54 8.11 29.62
N GLY A 100 34.87 7.02 29.99
CA GLY A 100 35.42 5.68 29.81
C GLY A 100 35.61 5.25 28.36
N ILE A 101 34.66 5.57 27.48
CA ILE A 101 34.73 5.15 26.07
C ILE A 101 35.33 6.27 25.21
N PHE A 102 34.70 7.43 25.14
CA PHE A 102 35.12 8.44 24.17
C PHE A 102 36.46 9.06 24.54
N LYS A 103 36.65 9.49 25.79
CA LYS A 103 37.89 10.12 26.20
C LYS A 103 39.04 9.14 26.41
N ASP A 104 38.82 8.11 27.24
CA ASP A 104 39.91 7.24 27.71
C ASP A 104 40.25 6.14 26.68
N LEU A 105 39.26 5.59 25.97
CA LEU A 105 39.49 4.49 25.00
C LEU A 105 39.69 5.00 23.55
N LEU A 106 38.92 5.99 23.12
CA LEU A 106 38.95 6.50 21.75
C LEU A 106 39.75 7.79 21.57
N GLU A 107 40.18 8.43 22.67
CA GLU A 107 40.90 9.71 22.66
C GLU A 107 40.14 10.84 21.92
N LEU A 108 38.80 10.84 22.05
CA LEU A 108 37.89 11.82 21.45
C LEU A 108 37.21 12.67 22.53
N GLU A 109 37.14 13.97 22.28
CA GLU A 109 36.29 14.87 23.07
C GLU A 109 34.90 14.97 22.45
N LEU A 110 33.88 14.60 23.22
CA LEU A 110 32.49 14.79 22.82
C LEU A 110 32.07 16.25 22.98
N VAL A 111 31.40 16.79 21.96
CA VAL A 111 30.87 18.16 22.00
C VAL A 111 29.66 18.26 22.92
N ALA A 112 28.67 17.38 22.74
CA ALA A 112 27.47 17.33 23.55
C ALA A 112 26.75 15.98 23.40
N ILE A 113 26.06 15.56 24.47
CA ILE A 113 25.10 14.44 24.45
C ILE A 113 23.73 15.03 24.78
N GLU A 114 22.77 14.92 23.87
CA GLU A 114 21.40 15.41 24.12
C GLU A 114 20.61 14.48 25.04
N ARG A 115 20.76 13.16 24.85
CA ARG A 115 20.11 12.13 25.66
C ARG A 115 20.95 10.86 25.66
N ILE A 116 21.00 10.18 26.79
CA ILE A 116 21.61 8.87 26.96
C ILE A 116 20.69 7.98 27.80
N HIS A 117 20.57 6.70 27.43
CA HIS A 117 19.78 5.70 28.16
C HIS A 117 20.15 4.29 27.70
N ARG A 118 19.87 3.30 28.53
CA ARG A 118 19.95 1.88 28.16
C ARG A 118 18.80 1.49 27.23
N LEU A 119 19.03 0.54 26.35
CA LEU A 119 18.01 -0.03 25.48
C LEU A 119 17.60 -1.42 25.98
N GLY A 120 16.29 -1.65 26.08
CA GLY A 120 15.75 -2.96 26.48
C GLY A 120 15.60 -3.14 27.99
N ARG A 121 15.52 -4.41 28.42
CA ARG A 121 15.45 -4.76 29.84
C ARG A 121 16.88 -4.85 30.41
N PRO A 122 17.09 -4.47 31.68
CA PRO A 122 18.40 -4.64 32.33
C PRO A 122 18.89 -6.07 32.14
N SER A 123 20.17 -6.19 31.78
CA SER A 123 20.82 -7.49 31.73
C SER A 123 20.83 -8.08 33.14
N LEU A 124 19.97 -9.06 33.39
CA LEU A 124 20.05 -9.91 34.58
C LEU A 124 21.40 -10.61 34.48
N ASN A 125 22.40 -10.12 35.21
CA ASN A 125 23.74 -10.70 35.26
C ASN A 125 23.62 -12.23 35.39
N MET A 126 23.96 -12.95 34.33
CA MET A 126 24.35 -14.36 34.46
C MET A 126 25.60 -14.34 35.33
N LYS A 127 25.44 -14.83 36.56
CA LYS A 127 26.52 -15.01 37.53
C LYS A 127 27.70 -15.77 36.94
#